data_AF-A0A7W6EA18-F1
#
_entry.id   AF-A0A7W6EA18-F1
#
_cell.length_a   1.000
_cell.length_b   1.000
_cell.length_c   1.000
_cell.angle_alpha   90.00
_cell.angle_beta   90.00
_cell.angle_gamma   90.00
#
_symmetry.space_group_name_H-M   'P 1'
#
loop_
_entity.id
_entity.type
_entity.pdbx_description
1 polymer ?
#
loop_
_entity_poly.entity_id
_entity_poly.type
_entity_poly.pdbx_seq_one_letter_code
_entity_poly.pdbx_strand_id
1 'polypeptide(L)'
;MATLLSLSVMLVDGIGQMAIIAVVFGVLQRRRAAPILRAGWLSLLFAAAGLLAMARPVEVVPGAFVDMRGVVVGLAGAFGGWPAALVSAAATAAYRVVLGGHYVGGVLSILLAMTAGLVWRYGLMRNRRVAGNRHLLLLGLMIACQSLLAVVVAPAVSPTMLLIMLTLAIASVLGSLAFGRMIQRELRLIAEERMLADEALQDPLTGLANRRGFERAFLDARALDLDAPLALLLIDVDFFKRVNDTHGHGVGDEVLVAVAARVRASLRAFDQASRHGGEEFAVLLPRSGSGCAWERAETLRRSIAERPIEVASGEPIAVTVSIGVGVCGDGESSLKGLFERADARLYAAKSNGRNRTEIQSAAEPASAASAVAPVSAPPPVPLRSLAASAR
;
A
#
# COMPACT_ATOMS: atom_id res chain seq x y z
N MET A 1 49.06 -2.32 11.51
CA MET A 1 48.40 -3.26 10.57
C MET A 1 47.14 -3.89 11.19
N ALA A 2 47.19 -4.46 12.40
CA ALA A 2 46.03 -5.07 13.07
C ALA A 2 44.82 -4.13 13.29
N THR A 3 45.03 -2.88 13.71
CA THR A 3 43.96 -1.89 13.89
C THR A 3 43.26 -1.54 12.57
N LEU A 4 44.02 -1.39 11.48
CA LEU A 4 43.46 -1.13 10.15
C LEU A 4 42.60 -2.29 9.65
N LEU A 5 43.06 -3.53 9.85
CA LEU A 5 42.26 -4.71 9.54
C LEU A 5 40.96 -4.75 10.35
N SER A 6 41.02 -4.44 11.64
CA SER A 6 39.85 -4.40 12.52
C SER A 6 38.84 -3.32 12.10
N LEU A 7 39.31 -2.14 11.69
CA LEU A 7 38.47 -1.07 11.14
C LEU A 7 37.81 -1.47 9.81
N SER A 8 38.53 -2.17 8.94
CA SER A 8 37.97 -2.70 7.68
C SER A 8 36.87 -3.73 7.92
N VAL A 9 37.06 -4.66 8.86
CA VAL A 9 36.03 -5.64 9.24
C VAL A 9 34.81 -4.93 9.82
N MET A 10 35.01 -3.95 10.72
CA MET A 10 33.93 -3.13 11.28
C MET A 10 33.12 -2.39 10.19
N LEU A 11 33.80 -1.88 9.15
CA LEU A 11 33.14 -1.24 8.01
C LEU A 11 32.26 -2.20 7.22
N VAL A 12 32.78 -3.40 6.93
CA VAL A 12 32.04 -4.44 6.20
C VAL A 12 30.82 -4.91 7.01
N ASP A 13 31.00 -5.18 8.30
CA ASP A 13 29.92 -5.57 9.21
C ASP A 13 28.85 -4.49 9.28
N GLY A 14 29.26 -3.21 9.36
CA GLY A 14 28.36 -2.06 9.35
C GLY A 14 27.51 -1.98 8.08
N ILE A 15 28.10 -2.20 6.89
CA ILE A 15 27.34 -2.24 5.62
C ILE A 15 26.35 -3.41 5.63
N GLY A 16 26.77 -4.59 6.10
CA GLY A 16 25.90 -5.75 6.24
C GLY A 16 24.69 -5.48 7.14
N GLN A 17 24.92 -4.86 8.31
CA GLN A 17 23.85 -4.44 9.21
C GLN A 17 22.88 -3.46 8.54
N MET A 18 23.40 -2.44 7.83
CA MET A 18 22.56 -1.47 7.11
C MET A 18 21.70 -2.12 6.03
N ALA A 19 22.25 -3.10 5.29
CA ALA A 19 21.49 -3.84 4.30
C ALA A 19 20.35 -4.65 4.94
N ILE A 20 20.61 -5.35 6.05
CA ILE A 20 19.59 -6.10 6.79
C ILE A 20 18.50 -5.16 7.30
N ILE A 21 18.87 -4.03 7.92
CA ILE A 21 17.90 -3.05 8.41
C ILE A 21 17.04 -2.52 7.26
N ALA A 22 17.62 -2.21 6.10
CA ALA A 22 16.88 -1.71 4.96
C ALA A 22 15.85 -2.74 4.42
N VAL A 23 16.24 -4.02 4.36
CA VAL A 23 15.33 -5.11 3.95
C VAL A 23 14.19 -5.28 4.96
N VAL A 24 14.50 -5.37 6.25
CA VAL A 24 13.48 -5.53 7.31
C VAL A 24 12.57 -4.31 7.37
N PHE A 25 13.11 -3.10 7.21
CA PHE A 25 12.34 -1.86 7.09
C PHE A 25 11.31 -1.95 5.95
N GLY A 26 11.71 -2.44 4.79
CA GLY A 26 10.83 -2.68 3.64
C GLY A 26 9.68 -3.62 3.96
N VAL A 27 9.98 -4.77 4.56
CA VAL A 27 8.97 -5.75 5.01
C VAL A 27 7.98 -5.13 5.99
N LEU A 28 8.46 -4.35 6.97
CA LEU A 28 7.61 -3.68 7.95
C LEU A 28 6.72 -2.59 7.32
N GLN A 29 7.20 -1.88 6.29
CA GLN A 29 6.43 -0.87 5.56
C GLN A 29 5.32 -1.47 4.69
N ARG A 30 5.49 -2.71 4.19
CA ARG A 30 4.46 -3.39 3.39
C ARG A 30 3.29 -3.90 4.25
N ARG A 31 3.51 -4.14 5.54
CA ARG A 31 2.44 -4.58 6.46
C ARG A 31 1.41 -3.46 6.69
N ARG A 32 0.13 -3.79 6.50
CA ARG A 32 -0.99 -2.94 6.91
C ARG A 32 -1.09 -2.98 8.45
N ALA A 33 -0.47 -2.00 9.09
CA ALA A 33 -0.48 -1.88 10.54
C ALA A 33 -0.68 -0.43 10.98
N ALA A 34 -1.30 -0.26 12.15
CA ALA A 34 -1.51 1.04 12.76
C ALA A 34 -0.16 1.79 12.90
N PRO A 35 -0.14 3.13 12.75
CA PRO A 35 1.10 3.92 12.82
C PRO A 35 1.93 3.66 14.09
N ILE A 36 1.26 3.46 15.23
CA ILE A 36 1.92 3.22 16.52
C ILE A 36 2.66 1.88 16.56
N LEU A 37 2.06 0.82 16.00
CA LEU A 37 2.70 -0.51 15.92
C LEU A 37 3.91 -0.47 14.99
N ARG A 38 3.78 0.22 13.85
CA ARG A 38 4.90 0.42 12.92
C ARG A 38 6.06 1.17 13.58
N ALA A 39 5.76 2.24 14.31
CA ALA A 39 6.77 2.98 15.07
C ALA A 39 7.45 2.08 16.13
N GLY A 40 6.69 1.22 16.81
CA GLY A 40 7.21 0.24 17.76
C GLY A 40 8.20 -0.75 17.12
N TRP A 41 7.82 -1.38 16.00
CA TRP A 41 8.71 -2.33 15.30
C TRP A 41 9.97 -1.68 14.78
N LEU A 42 9.88 -0.47 14.21
CA LEU A 42 11.04 0.29 13.77
C LEU A 42 11.96 0.65 14.94
N SER A 43 11.39 0.98 16.09
CA SER A 43 12.17 1.29 17.31
C SER A 43 12.95 0.08 17.79
N LEU A 44 12.34 -1.10 17.81
CA LEU A 44 13.01 -2.35 18.17
C LEU A 44 14.10 -2.73 17.17
N LEU A 45 13.85 -2.58 15.87
CA LEU A 45 14.83 -2.86 14.82
C LEU A 45 16.09 -2.00 14.97
N PHE A 46 15.93 -0.69 15.10
CA PHE A 46 17.06 0.23 15.25
C PHE A 46 17.76 0.11 16.60
N ALA A 47 17.06 -0.28 17.66
CA ALA A 47 17.70 -0.57 18.95
C ALA A 47 18.56 -1.83 18.87
N ALA A 48 18.04 -2.92 18.31
CA ALA A 48 18.79 -4.15 18.10
C ALA A 48 20.03 -3.91 17.20
N ALA A 49 19.86 -3.14 16.13
CA ALA A 49 20.97 -2.74 15.26
C ALA A 49 22.03 -1.90 15.99
N GLY A 50 21.62 -0.96 16.86
CA GLY A 50 22.54 -0.14 17.64
C GLY A 50 23.38 -0.97 18.61
N LEU A 51 22.75 -1.95 19.28
CA LEU A 51 23.43 -2.91 20.14
C LEU A 51 24.40 -3.81 19.36
N LEU A 52 23.96 -4.33 18.21
CA LEU A 52 24.80 -5.16 17.34
C LEU A 52 26.01 -4.39 16.77
N ALA A 53 25.84 -3.12 16.44
CA ALA A 53 26.94 -2.26 16.01
C ALA A 53 28.03 -2.10 17.09
N MET A 54 27.66 -2.27 18.37
CA MET A 54 28.57 -2.22 19.52
C MET A 54 29.07 -3.60 19.98
N ALA A 55 28.67 -4.71 19.34
CA ALA A 55 28.99 -6.05 19.80
C ALA A 55 30.48 -6.42 19.63
N ARG A 56 31.17 -5.75 18.69
CA ARG A 56 32.61 -5.92 18.42
C ARG A 56 33.29 -4.56 18.29
N PRO A 57 33.46 -3.83 19.42
CA PRO A 57 34.09 -2.52 19.38
C PRO A 57 35.58 -2.66 19.01
N VAL A 58 36.09 -1.69 18.25
CA VAL A 58 37.53 -1.58 17.98
C VAL A 58 38.14 -0.69 19.05
N GLU A 59 39.05 -1.25 19.85
CA GLU A 59 39.83 -0.47 20.80
C GLU A 59 40.97 0.25 20.07
N VAL A 60 41.03 1.57 20.24
CA VAL A 60 41.96 2.44 19.50
C VAL A 60 43.11 2.91 20.39
N VAL A 61 42.78 3.25 21.63
CA VAL A 61 43.67 3.60 22.74
C VAL A 61 43.09 2.89 23.97
N PRO A 62 43.89 2.51 24.98
CA PRO A 62 43.38 1.82 26.18
C PRO A 62 42.12 2.50 26.75
N GLY A 63 41.01 1.75 26.79
CA GLY A 63 39.72 2.23 27.30
C GLY A 63 38.90 3.11 26.36
N ALA A 64 39.37 3.38 25.14
CA ALA A 64 38.69 4.13 24.10
C ALA A 64 38.26 3.23 22.94
N PHE A 65 36.95 2.98 22.89
CA PHE A 65 36.31 2.10 21.92
C PHE A 65 35.59 2.88 20.81
N VAL A 66 35.74 2.40 19.58
CA VAL A 66 35.13 2.95 18.37
C VAL A 66 34.29 1.87 17.70
N ASP A 67 33.12 2.28 17.18
CA ASP A 67 32.16 1.39 16.53
C ASP A 67 31.24 2.19 15.57
N MET A 68 30.30 1.51 14.91
CA MET A 68 29.38 2.09 13.92
C MET A 68 28.05 2.60 14.51
N ARG A 69 27.87 2.60 15.84
CA ARG A 69 26.57 2.95 16.46
C ARG A 69 26.08 4.33 16.09
N GLY A 70 27.01 5.27 15.92
CA GLY A 70 26.69 6.66 15.59
C GLY A 70 25.91 6.77 14.29
N VAL A 71 26.25 5.94 13.30
CA VAL A 71 25.53 5.86 12.03
C VAL A 71 24.14 5.26 12.25
N VAL A 72 24.04 4.14 12.97
CA VAL A 72 22.75 3.47 13.24
C VAL A 72 21.77 4.38 13.98
N VAL A 73 22.21 5.02 15.06
CA VAL A 73 21.35 5.91 15.88
C VAL A 73 20.94 7.15 15.10
N GLY A 74 21.85 7.74 14.32
CA GLY A 74 21.50 8.88 13.45
C GLY A 74 20.48 8.49 12.37
N LEU A 75 20.62 7.32 11.77
CA LEU A 75 19.67 6.80 10.80
C LEU A 75 18.32 6.42 11.43
N ALA A 76 18.30 5.96 12.69
CA ALA A 76 17.09 5.73 13.45
C ALA A 76 16.27 7.03 13.59
N GLY A 77 16.93 8.14 13.91
CA GLY A 77 16.29 9.47 13.93
C GLY A 77 15.80 9.93 12.56
N ALA A 78 16.64 9.77 11.54
CA ALA A 78 16.31 10.20 10.18
C ALA A 78 15.11 9.44 9.59
N PHE A 79 15.13 8.11 9.65
CA PHE A 79 14.18 7.24 8.94
C PHE A 79 13.13 6.59 9.85
N GLY A 80 13.47 6.24 11.09
CA GLY A 80 12.54 5.69 12.08
C GLY A 80 11.73 6.75 12.86
N GLY A 81 12.19 7.99 12.90
CA GLY A 81 11.52 9.10 13.60
C GLY A 81 11.84 9.14 15.09
N TRP A 82 11.22 10.07 15.82
CA TRP A 82 11.53 10.30 17.24
C TRP A 82 11.42 9.06 18.15
N PRO A 83 10.45 8.13 17.99
CA PRO A 83 10.38 6.95 18.86
C PRO A 83 11.57 6.03 18.65
N ALA A 84 11.92 5.77 17.38
CA ALA A 84 13.04 4.91 17.04
C ALA A 84 14.38 5.52 17.45
N ALA A 85 14.52 6.84 17.30
CA ALA A 85 15.70 7.58 17.76
C ALA A 85 15.90 7.43 19.27
N LEU A 86 14.83 7.67 20.05
CA LEU A 86 14.89 7.64 21.50
C LEU A 86 15.19 6.24 22.02
N VAL A 87 14.47 5.22 21.53
CA VAL A 87 14.65 3.83 21.98
C VAL A 87 16.03 3.30 21.57
N SER A 88 16.48 3.58 20.34
CA SER A 88 17.80 3.18 19.87
C SER A 88 18.92 3.88 20.66
N ALA A 89 18.81 5.20 20.86
CA ALA A 89 19.79 5.95 21.64
C ALA A 89 19.85 5.49 23.11
N ALA A 90 18.70 5.26 23.75
CA ALA A 90 18.62 4.80 25.13
C ALA A 90 19.25 3.41 25.30
N ALA A 91 18.88 2.44 24.46
CA ALA A 91 19.45 1.09 24.51
C ALA A 91 20.97 1.10 24.27
N THR A 92 21.41 1.85 23.25
CA THR A 92 22.82 1.96 22.89
C THR A 92 23.63 2.67 23.97
N ALA A 93 23.08 3.73 24.59
CA ALA A 93 23.74 4.45 25.68
C ALA A 93 23.85 3.58 26.95
N ALA A 94 22.78 2.85 27.31
CA ALA A 94 22.81 1.92 28.43
C ALA A 94 23.88 0.84 28.22
N TYR A 95 23.92 0.23 27.04
CA TYR A 95 24.95 -0.75 26.71
C TYR A 95 26.36 -0.15 26.70
N ARG A 96 26.52 1.09 26.25
CA ARG A 96 27.80 1.81 26.31
C ARG A 96 28.31 1.99 27.73
N VAL A 97 27.43 2.29 28.69
CA VAL A 97 27.78 2.42 30.10
C VAL A 97 28.23 1.08 30.67
N VAL A 98 27.53 -0.02 30.33
CA VAL A 98 27.87 -1.38 30.78
C VAL A 98 29.25 -1.83 30.31
N LEU A 99 29.67 -1.46 29.09
CA LEU A 99 31.02 -1.77 28.59
C LEU A 99 32.15 -1.10 29.40
N GLY A 100 31.85 -0.10 30.23
CA GLY A 100 32.85 0.58 31.08
C GLY A 100 33.85 1.45 30.31
N GLY A 101 34.98 1.79 30.94
CA GLY A 101 35.98 2.71 30.37
C GLY A 101 35.50 4.16 30.26
N HIS A 102 36.01 4.92 29.28
CA HIS A 102 35.65 6.33 29.07
C HIS A 102 34.27 6.47 28.38
N TYR A 103 33.19 6.17 29.11
CA TYR A 103 31.84 6.08 28.55
C TYR A 103 31.18 7.43 28.25
N VAL A 104 31.54 8.51 28.97
CA VAL A 104 30.90 9.84 28.83
C VAL A 104 30.96 10.34 27.40
N GLY A 105 32.14 10.30 26.75
CA GLY A 105 32.30 10.71 25.36
C GLY A 105 31.47 9.84 24.39
N GLY A 106 31.32 8.55 24.69
CA GLY A 106 30.50 7.63 23.91
C GLY A 106 29.00 7.92 24.02
N VAL A 107 28.51 8.27 25.21
CA VAL A 107 27.10 8.67 25.41
C VAL A 107 26.81 10.00 24.71
N LEU A 108 27.71 10.98 24.84
CA LEU A 108 27.58 12.27 24.14
C LEU A 108 27.58 12.10 22.61
N SER A 109 28.39 11.20 22.06
CA SER A 109 28.39 10.92 20.62
C SER A 109 27.05 10.32 20.14
N ILE A 110 26.44 9.43 20.93
CA ILE A 110 25.12 8.86 20.66
C ILE A 110 24.05 9.96 20.63
N LEU A 111 24.08 10.88 21.60
CA LEU A 111 23.12 12.00 21.67
C LEU A 111 23.29 12.96 20.48
N LEU A 112 24.53 13.25 20.07
CA LEU A 112 24.81 14.06 18.88
C LEU A 112 24.29 13.39 17.60
N ALA A 113 24.54 12.09 17.44
CA ALA A 113 24.02 11.31 16.32
C ALA A 113 22.49 11.31 16.26
N MET A 114 21.83 11.04 17.39
CA MET A 114 20.37 11.09 17.51
C MET A 114 19.84 12.46 17.09
N THR A 115 20.45 13.53 17.61
CA THR A 115 20.06 14.91 17.31
C THR A 115 20.24 15.23 15.82
N ALA A 116 21.36 14.84 15.23
CA ALA A 116 21.62 15.01 13.79
C ALA A 116 20.51 14.37 12.93
N GLY A 117 20.12 13.14 13.24
CA GLY A 117 19.05 12.43 12.54
C GLY A 117 17.68 13.12 12.68
N LEU A 118 17.33 13.56 13.89
CA LEU A 118 16.08 14.25 14.16
C LEU A 118 16.01 15.63 13.52
N VAL A 119 17.08 16.42 13.60
CA VAL A 119 17.18 17.73 12.95
C VAL A 119 17.09 17.58 11.44
N TRP A 120 17.74 16.56 10.87
CA TRP A 120 17.62 16.28 9.44
C TRP A 120 16.18 15.96 9.04
N ARG A 121 15.49 15.11 9.81
CA ARG A 121 14.09 14.70 9.51
C ARG A 121 13.10 15.85 9.68
N TYR A 122 13.11 16.51 10.83
CA TYR A 122 12.09 17.49 11.22
C TYR A 122 12.42 18.93 10.84
N GLY A 123 13.70 19.21 10.54
CA GLY A 123 14.17 20.49 10.01
C GLY A 123 14.30 20.44 8.49
N LEU A 124 15.35 19.77 8.00
CA LEU A 124 15.72 19.81 6.57
C LEU A 124 14.69 19.10 5.66
N MET A 125 14.07 18.03 6.15
CA MET A 125 13.13 17.21 5.37
C MET A 125 11.65 17.54 5.63
N ARG A 126 11.33 18.56 6.45
CA ARG A 126 9.95 18.88 6.86
C ARG A 126 8.95 18.98 5.71
N ASN A 127 9.36 19.63 4.62
CA ASN A 127 8.51 19.88 3.44
C ASN A 127 8.89 18.98 2.25
N ARG A 128 9.69 17.93 2.46
CA ARG A 128 10.23 17.07 1.41
C ARG A 128 9.79 15.63 1.64
N ARG A 129 9.15 15.03 0.63
CA ARG A 129 8.77 13.62 0.68
C ARG A 129 9.92 12.66 0.35
N VAL A 130 10.87 13.09 -0.47
CA VAL A 130 11.99 12.25 -0.95
C VAL A 130 13.31 13.01 -0.77
N ALA A 131 14.32 12.33 -0.22
CA ALA A 131 15.64 12.90 -0.04
C ALA A 131 16.50 12.74 -1.29
N GLY A 132 16.89 13.83 -1.96
CA GLY A 132 17.92 13.75 -3.01
C GLY A 132 19.31 13.41 -2.46
N ASN A 133 20.26 13.08 -3.34
CA ASN A 133 21.67 12.79 -2.97
C ASN A 133 22.29 13.85 -2.04
N ARG A 134 22.02 15.14 -2.28
CA ARG A 134 22.51 16.26 -1.43
C ARG A 134 22.01 16.16 0.01
N HIS A 135 20.76 15.73 0.22
CA HIS A 135 20.18 15.60 1.56
C HIS A 135 20.79 14.42 2.30
N LEU A 136 21.05 13.31 1.62
CA LEU A 136 21.73 12.15 2.20
C LEU A 136 23.20 12.46 2.54
N LEU A 137 23.89 13.23 1.69
CA LEU A 137 25.22 13.77 1.99
C LEU A 137 25.19 14.63 3.25
N LEU A 138 24.24 15.57 3.35
CA LEU A 138 24.08 16.42 4.54
C LEU A 138 23.81 15.59 5.80
N LEU A 139 22.96 14.57 5.74
CA LEU A 139 22.73 13.65 6.86
C LEU A 139 24.04 12.99 7.32
N GLY A 140 24.79 12.45 6.36
CA GLY A 140 26.07 11.81 6.62
C GLY A 140 27.09 12.75 7.25
N LEU A 141 27.18 14.00 6.76
CA LEU A 141 28.03 15.05 7.33
C LEU A 141 27.60 15.43 8.75
N MET A 142 26.29 15.59 8.99
CA MET A 142 25.76 15.92 10.32
C MET A 142 26.05 14.80 11.33
N ILE A 143 25.92 13.53 10.93
CA ILE A 143 26.27 12.37 11.76
C ILE A 143 27.79 12.31 11.97
N ALA A 144 28.58 12.60 10.94
CA ALA A 144 30.04 12.61 11.03
C ALA A 144 30.57 13.63 12.05
N CYS A 145 29.87 14.76 12.26
CA CYS A 145 30.27 15.77 13.26
C CYS A 145 30.44 15.20 14.68
N GLN A 146 29.81 14.06 15.01
CA GLN A 146 30.01 13.43 16.31
C GLN A 146 31.47 12.97 16.53
N SER A 147 32.22 12.66 15.47
CA SER A 147 33.62 12.24 15.61
C SER A 147 34.51 13.37 16.10
N LEU A 148 34.13 14.63 15.84
CA LEU A 148 34.83 15.84 16.30
C LEU A 148 34.83 15.99 17.83
N LEU A 149 33.87 15.35 18.52
CA LEU A 149 33.83 15.35 19.99
C LEU A 149 35.13 14.81 20.60
N ALA A 150 35.79 13.87 19.92
CA ALA A 150 37.03 13.27 20.37
C ALA A 150 38.19 14.28 20.48
N VAL A 151 38.18 15.36 19.67
CA VAL A 151 39.17 16.46 19.74
C VAL A 151 38.94 17.32 20.98
N VAL A 152 37.69 17.50 21.39
CA VAL A 152 37.33 18.33 22.56
C VAL A 152 37.64 17.59 23.86
N VAL A 153 37.42 16.27 23.88
CA VAL A 153 37.55 15.45 25.10
C VAL A 153 39.00 14.99 25.34
N ALA A 154 39.85 14.93 24.32
CA ALA A 154 41.25 14.52 24.43
C ALA A 154 42.22 15.70 24.20
N PRO A 155 42.98 16.16 25.21
CA PRO A 155 43.82 17.35 25.11
C PRO A 155 45.06 17.20 24.20
N ALA A 156 45.33 15.99 23.69
CA ALA A 156 46.36 15.75 22.67
C ALA A 156 45.86 14.72 21.66
N VAL A 157 45.50 15.19 20.46
CA VAL A 157 45.03 14.31 19.38
C VAL A 157 46.24 13.77 18.62
N SER A 158 46.50 12.47 18.75
CA SER A 158 47.56 11.81 17.99
C SER A 158 47.21 11.71 16.50
N PRO A 159 48.20 11.60 15.59
CA PRO A 159 47.93 11.38 14.16
C PRO A 159 47.07 10.14 13.88
N THR A 160 47.21 9.09 14.71
CA THR A 160 46.39 7.87 14.62
C THR A 160 44.92 8.15 14.97
N MET A 161 44.66 9.00 15.97
CA MET A 161 43.32 9.41 16.34
C MET A 161 42.65 10.25 15.24
N LEU A 162 43.39 11.17 14.59
CA LEU A 162 42.90 11.91 13.42
C LEU A 162 42.51 10.98 12.27
N LEU A 163 43.34 9.97 11.96
CA LEU A 163 43.04 9.00 10.90
C LEU A 163 41.75 8.21 11.20
N ILE A 164 41.50 7.88 12.47
CA ILE A 164 40.32 7.13 12.88
C ILE A 164 39.07 8.02 12.83
N MET A 165 39.17 9.27 13.27
CA MET A 165 38.09 10.25 13.13
C MET A 165 37.72 10.46 11.66
N LEU A 166 38.72 10.58 10.78
CA LEU A 166 38.51 10.70 9.34
C LEU A 166 37.84 9.44 8.78
N THR A 167 38.30 8.25 9.19
CA THR A 167 37.72 6.97 8.79
C THR A 167 36.24 6.87 9.18
N LEU A 168 35.90 7.24 10.42
CA LEU A 168 34.52 7.24 10.91
C LEU A 168 33.64 8.30 10.23
N ALA A 169 34.21 9.47 9.93
CA ALA A 169 33.50 10.52 9.21
C ALA A 169 33.15 10.05 7.79
N ILE A 170 34.11 9.48 7.07
CA ILE A 170 33.91 8.88 5.75
C ILE A 170 32.88 7.75 5.84
N ALA A 171 32.99 6.86 6.83
CA ALA A 171 32.04 5.77 7.06
C ALA A 171 30.62 6.28 7.29
N SER A 172 30.47 7.36 8.06
CA SER A 172 29.16 7.97 8.34
C SER A 172 28.52 8.54 7.09
N VAL A 173 29.32 9.19 6.24
CA VAL A 173 28.86 9.73 4.95
C VAL A 173 28.47 8.62 3.98
N LEU A 174 29.36 7.63 3.79
CA LEU A 174 29.11 6.50 2.89
C LEU A 174 27.94 5.65 3.38
N GLY A 175 27.88 5.36 4.68
CA GLY A 175 26.80 4.60 5.31
C GLY A 175 25.45 5.30 5.16
N SER A 176 25.38 6.61 5.40
CA SER A 176 24.15 7.39 5.23
C SER A 176 23.68 7.45 3.78
N LEU A 177 24.62 7.55 2.83
CA LEU A 177 24.32 7.49 1.41
C LEU A 177 23.82 6.11 0.97
N ALA A 178 24.54 5.05 1.35
CA ALA A 178 24.20 3.68 0.99
C ALA A 178 22.83 3.29 1.57
N PHE A 179 22.66 3.46 2.88
CA PHE A 179 21.40 3.15 3.57
C PHE A 179 20.26 4.03 3.06
N GLY A 180 20.47 5.35 2.94
CA GLY A 180 19.47 6.27 2.43
C GLY A 180 18.97 5.89 1.03
N ARG A 181 19.86 5.46 0.14
CA ARG A 181 19.49 4.96 -1.20
C ARG A 181 18.75 3.63 -1.14
N MET A 182 19.15 2.70 -0.28
CA MET A 182 18.44 1.43 -0.09
C MET A 182 17.00 1.68 0.38
N ILE A 183 16.81 2.53 1.40
CA ILE A 183 15.47 2.89 1.90
C ILE A 183 14.65 3.59 0.83
N GLN A 184 15.24 4.51 0.06
CA GLN A 184 14.51 5.19 -1.02
C GLN A 184 14.08 4.25 -2.13
N ARG A 185 14.94 3.30 -2.51
CA ARG A 185 14.60 2.27 -3.49
C ARG A 185 13.44 1.43 -2.99
N GLU A 186 13.49 1.01 -1.73
CA GLU A 186 12.42 0.21 -1.13
C GLU A 186 11.09 0.96 -1.08
N LEU A 187 11.10 2.22 -0.64
CA LEU A 187 9.90 3.07 -0.63
C LEU A 187 9.35 3.30 -2.04
N ARG A 188 10.23 3.47 -3.04
CA ARG A 188 9.83 3.62 -4.44
C ARG A 188 9.19 2.35 -4.98
N LEU A 189 9.78 1.18 -4.72
CA LEU A 189 9.21 -0.12 -5.12
C LEU A 189 7.84 -0.35 -4.50
N ILE A 190 7.66 0.01 -3.22
CA ILE A 190 6.36 -0.09 -2.55
C ILE A 190 5.34 0.86 -3.18
N ALA A 191 5.75 2.07 -3.59
CA ALA A 191 4.87 3.02 -4.25
C ALA A 191 4.46 2.53 -5.66
N GLU A 192 5.43 2.03 -6.43
CA GLU A 192 5.18 1.44 -7.76
C GLU A 192 4.28 0.20 -7.67
N GLU A 193 4.51 -0.69 -6.71
CA GLU A 193 3.64 -1.86 -6.47
C GLU A 193 2.19 -1.42 -6.17
N ARG A 194 2.01 -0.36 -5.38
CA ARG A 194 0.67 0.19 -5.10
C ARG A 194 0.02 0.79 -6.34
N MET A 195 0.77 1.55 -7.14
CA MET A 195 0.25 2.11 -8.39
C MET A 195 -0.19 1.00 -9.35
N LEU A 196 0.65 -0.01 -9.54
CA LEU A 196 0.31 -1.17 -10.38
C LEU A 196 -0.90 -1.94 -9.84
N ALA A 197 -1.00 -2.08 -8.51
CA ALA A 197 -2.16 -2.69 -7.89
C ALA A 197 -3.44 -1.87 -8.13
N ASP A 198 -3.37 -0.54 -8.04
CA ASP A 198 -4.51 0.36 -8.29
C ASP A 198 -4.91 0.36 -9.78
N GLU A 199 -3.96 0.36 -10.71
CA GLU A 199 -4.22 0.21 -12.16
C GLU A 199 -4.87 -1.14 -12.46
N ALA A 200 -4.44 -2.21 -11.78
CA ALA A 200 -5.05 -3.54 -11.91
C ALA A 200 -6.49 -3.62 -11.38
N LEU A 201 -7.02 -2.57 -10.73
CA LEU A 201 -8.42 -2.46 -10.30
C LEU A 201 -9.28 -1.68 -11.30
N GLN A 202 -8.74 -1.21 -12.42
CA GLN A 202 -9.47 -0.48 -13.45
C GLN A 202 -9.69 -1.33 -14.71
N ASP A 203 -10.75 -1.01 -15.46
CA ASP A 203 -11.00 -1.51 -16.80
C ASP A 203 -10.24 -0.64 -17.82
N PRO A 204 -9.37 -1.22 -18.66
CA PRO A 204 -8.49 -0.45 -19.54
C PRO A 204 -9.23 0.29 -20.67
N LEU A 205 -10.44 -0.15 -21.03
CA LEU A 205 -11.22 0.49 -22.09
C LEU A 205 -11.94 1.74 -21.57
N THR A 206 -12.63 1.62 -20.44
CA THR A 206 -13.55 2.66 -19.93
C THR A 206 -12.97 3.52 -18.80
N GLY A 207 -11.86 3.08 -18.21
CA GLY A 207 -11.25 3.67 -17.02
C GLY A 207 -12.13 3.60 -15.76
N LEU A 208 -13.26 2.88 -15.80
CA LEU A 208 -14.04 2.58 -14.60
C LEU A 208 -13.32 1.52 -13.78
N ALA A 209 -13.78 1.24 -12.56
CA ALA A 209 -13.29 0.06 -11.85
C ALA A 209 -13.59 -1.22 -12.68
N ASN A 210 -12.74 -2.23 -12.57
CA ASN A 210 -13.10 -3.57 -13.02
C ASN A 210 -13.82 -4.33 -11.90
N ARG A 211 -14.18 -5.60 -12.14
CA ARG A 211 -14.83 -6.46 -11.14
C ARG A 211 -14.07 -6.50 -9.80
N ARG A 212 -12.74 -6.58 -9.81
CA ARG A 212 -11.92 -6.61 -8.58
C ARG A 212 -11.96 -5.26 -7.86
N GLY A 213 -11.92 -4.16 -8.61
CA GLY A 213 -12.09 -2.81 -8.07
C GLY A 213 -13.46 -2.60 -7.42
N PHE A 214 -14.51 -3.17 -8.03
CA PHE A 214 -15.87 -3.15 -7.46
C PHE A 214 -15.97 -3.92 -6.14
N GLU A 215 -15.42 -5.15 -6.09
CA GLU A 215 -15.36 -5.95 -4.87
C GLU A 215 -14.63 -5.21 -3.74
N ARG A 216 -13.52 -4.54 -4.08
CA ARG A 216 -12.77 -3.71 -3.13
C ARG A 216 -13.62 -2.55 -2.60
N ALA A 217 -14.32 -1.83 -3.48
CA ALA A 217 -15.20 -0.73 -3.10
C ALA A 217 -16.34 -1.17 -2.16
N PHE A 218 -16.92 -2.35 -2.40
CA PHE A 218 -17.93 -2.93 -1.51
C PHE A 218 -17.38 -3.19 -0.10
N LEU A 219 -16.21 -3.82 0.00
CA LEU A 219 -15.57 -4.10 1.28
C LEU A 219 -15.23 -2.81 2.04
N ASP A 220 -14.72 -1.80 1.33
CA ASP A 220 -14.36 -0.52 1.93
C ASP A 220 -15.62 0.25 2.41
N ALA A 221 -16.73 0.19 1.68
CA ALA A 221 -18.01 0.76 2.11
C ALA A 221 -18.55 0.06 3.38
N ARG A 222 -18.50 -1.27 3.43
CA ARG A 222 -18.96 -2.06 4.58
C ARG A 222 -18.06 -1.94 5.81
N ALA A 223 -16.76 -1.74 5.62
CA ALA A 223 -15.83 -1.49 6.71
C ALA A 223 -16.03 -0.12 7.38
N LEU A 224 -16.58 0.85 6.64
CA LEU A 224 -16.84 2.19 7.17
C LEU A 224 -18.10 2.24 8.03
N ASP A 225 -19.17 1.60 7.57
CA ASP A 225 -20.46 1.55 8.26
C ASP A 225 -21.21 0.29 7.81
N LEU A 226 -21.25 -0.72 8.68
CA LEU A 226 -21.87 -2.01 8.35
C LEU A 226 -23.39 -1.88 8.20
N ASP A 227 -24.02 -0.98 8.96
CA ASP A 227 -25.47 -0.83 9.07
C ASP A 227 -26.03 0.21 8.08
N ALA A 228 -25.16 1.00 7.43
CA ALA A 228 -25.59 1.93 6.40
C ALA A 228 -26.30 1.21 5.23
N PRO A 229 -27.40 1.80 4.69
CA PRO A 229 -28.07 1.24 3.52
C PRO A 229 -27.12 1.29 2.31
N LEU A 230 -27.15 0.24 1.50
CA LEU A 230 -26.26 0.10 0.34
C LEU A 230 -27.09 -0.47 -0.80
N ALA A 231 -26.98 0.13 -1.99
CA ALA A 231 -27.63 -0.37 -3.18
C ALA A 231 -26.62 -0.67 -4.29
N LEU A 232 -27.00 -1.58 -5.17
CA LEU A 232 -26.28 -1.98 -6.38
C LEU A 232 -27.21 -1.78 -7.58
N LEU A 233 -26.71 -1.09 -8.59
CA LEU A 233 -27.31 -1.03 -9.91
C LEU A 233 -26.51 -1.95 -10.82
N LEU A 234 -27.13 -2.98 -11.38
CA LEU A 234 -26.56 -3.78 -12.47
C LEU A 234 -27.18 -3.31 -13.78
N ILE A 235 -26.34 -2.94 -14.74
CA ILE A 235 -26.72 -2.22 -15.95
C ILE A 235 -26.19 -3.00 -17.14
N ASP A 236 -27.01 -3.18 -18.17
CA ASP A 236 -26.63 -3.86 -19.40
C ASP A 236 -27.04 -3.02 -20.60
N VAL A 237 -26.14 -2.89 -21.58
CA VAL A 237 -26.41 -2.16 -22.83
C VAL A 237 -27.28 -3.01 -23.74
N ASP A 238 -28.50 -2.54 -23.98
CA ASP A 238 -29.48 -3.29 -24.75
C ASP A 238 -29.00 -3.50 -26.19
N PHE A 239 -29.07 -4.76 -26.64
CA PHE A 239 -28.72 -5.14 -28.00
C PHE A 239 -27.29 -4.78 -28.43
N PHE A 240 -26.34 -4.68 -27.49
CA PHE A 240 -24.95 -4.31 -27.81
C PHE A 240 -24.29 -5.21 -28.86
N LYS A 241 -24.60 -6.51 -28.87
CA LYS A 241 -24.19 -7.41 -29.94
C LYS A 241 -24.60 -6.91 -31.34
N ARG A 242 -25.80 -6.36 -31.53
CA ARG A 242 -26.24 -5.79 -32.81
C ARG A 242 -25.41 -4.57 -33.21
N VAL A 243 -24.97 -3.77 -32.25
CA VAL A 243 -24.06 -2.64 -32.51
C VAL A 243 -22.73 -3.16 -33.06
N ASN A 244 -22.13 -4.16 -32.41
CA ASN A 244 -20.90 -4.79 -32.89
C ASN A 244 -21.08 -5.43 -34.28
N ASP A 245 -22.17 -6.18 -34.48
CA ASP A 245 -22.43 -6.89 -35.73
C ASP A 245 -22.67 -5.91 -36.90
N THR A 246 -23.23 -4.72 -36.63
CA THR A 246 -23.57 -3.72 -37.65
C THR A 246 -22.43 -2.74 -37.93
N HIS A 247 -21.72 -2.29 -36.89
CA HIS A 247 -20.74 -1.19 -36.97
C HIS A 247 -19.29 -1.63 -36.69
N GLY A 248 -19.08 -2.89 -36.27
CA GLY A 248 -17.78 -3.42 -35.90
C GLY A 248 -17.40 -3.13 -34.44
N HIS A 249 -16.44 -3.92 -33.95
CA HIS A 249 -16.01 -3.87 -32.55
C HIS A 249 -15.41 -2.53 -32.11
N GLY A 250 -14.70 -1.81 -33.00
CA GLY A 250 -14.14 -0.49 -32.66
C GLY A 250 -15.23 0.54 -32.31
N VAL A 251 -16.34 0.53 -33.05
CA VAL A 251 -17.50 1.39 -32.76
C VAL A 251 -18.23 0.92 -31.49
N GLY A 252 -18.30 -0.39 -31.27
CA GLY A 252 -18.79 -0.93 -30.00
C GLY A 252 -17.98 -0.44 -28.79
N ASP A 253 -16.66 -0.40 -28.91
CA ASP A 253 -15.76 0.12 -27.88
C ASP A 253 -16.02 1.62 -27.61
N GLU A 254 -16.21 2.43 -28.65
CA GLU A 254 -16.61 3.85 -28.53
C GLU A 254 -17.95 4.00 -27.78
N VAL A 255 -18.93 3.14 -28.08
CA VAL A 255 -20.21 3.10 -27.38
C VAL A 255 -20.03 2.78 -25.90
N LEU A 256 -19.20 1.80 -25.55
CA LEU A 256 -18.94 1.45 -24.15
C LEU A 256 -18.22 2.57 -23.40
N VAL A 257 -17.26 3.25 -24.04
CA VAL A 257 -16.58 4.42 -23.47
C VAL A 257 -17.57 5.56 -23.20
N ALA A 258 -18.48 5.84 -24.14
CA ALA A 258 -19.49 6.87 -23.99
C ALA A 258 -20.52 6.54 -22.90
N VAL A 259 -20.98 5.28 -22.82
CA VAL A 259 -21.86 4.81 -21.73
C VAL A 259 -21.15 4.96 -20.39
N ALA A 260 -19.90 4.52 -20.28
CA ALA A 260 -19.11 4.65 -19.07
C ALA A 260 -18.93 6.11 -18.62
N ALA A 261 -18.72 7.02 -19.57
CA ALA A 261 -18.64 8.45 -19.29
C ALA A 261 -19.96 9.00 -18.70
N ARG A 262 -21.10 8.58 -19.23
CA ARG A 262 -22.44 8.96 -18.73
C ARG A 262 -22.72 8.36 -17.35
N VAL A 263 -22.36 7.11 -17.14
CA VAL A 263 -22.41 6.46 -15.82
C VAL A 263 -21.60 7.30 -14.83
N ARG A 264 -20.33 7.59 -15.14
CA ARG A 264 -19.44 8.38 -14.27
C ARG A 264 -20.00 9.78 -13.97
N ALA A 265 -20.58 10.47 -14.96
CA ALA A 265 -21.18 11.79 -14.79
C ALA A 265 -22.42 11.80 -13.87
N SER A 266 -23.07 10.64 -13.68
CA SER A 266 -24.23 10.49 -12.79
C SER A 266 -23.87 10.21 -11.32
N LEU A 267 -22.59 9.98 -11.02
CA LEU A 267 -22.11 9.57 -9.70
C LEU A 267 -21.90 10.76 -8.75
N ARG A 268 -22.20 10.54 -7.46
CA ARG A 268 -21.73 11.37 -6.35
C ARG A 268 -20.30 10.98 -5.97
N ALA A 269 -19.66 11.81 -5.13
CA ALA A 269 -18.29 11.60 -4.67
C ALA A 269 -18.03 10.24 -3.98
N PHE A 270 -19.06 9.59 -3.42
CA PHE A 270 -18.94 8.31 -2.72
C PHE A 270 -19.49 7.12 -3.51
N ASP A 271 -20.12 7.35 -4.67
CA ASP A 271 -20.61 6.25 -5.50
C ASP A 271 -19.42 5.65 -6.27
N GLN A 272 -19.50 4.36 -6.59
CA GLN A 272 -18.44 3.66 -7.33
C GLN A 272 -19.03 2.91 -8.51
N ALA A 273 -18.51 3.17 -9.71
CA ALA A 273 -18.93 2.47 -10.92
C ALA A 273 -17.82 1.57 -11.45
N SER A 274 -18.24 0.45 -12.02
CA SER A 274 -17.37 -0.54 -12.63
C SER A 274 -17.92 -1.06 -13.95
N ARG A 275 -17.04 -1.50 -14.84
CA ARG A 275 -17.38 -2.41 -15.93
C ARG A 275 -17.20 -3.83 -15.42
N HIS A 276 -18.31 -4.53 -15.22
CA HIS A 276 -18.35 -5.85 -14.59
C HIS A 276 -18.11 -6.99 -15.61
N GLY A 277 -18.59 -6.79 -16.84
CA GLY A 277 -18.51 -7.72 -17.95
C GLY A 277 -18.28 -7.00 -19.29
N GLY A 278 -18.51 -7.68 -20.41
CA GLY A 278 -18.29 -7.11 -21.75
C GLY A 278 -19.14 -5.86 -22.01
N GLU A 279 -20.44 -5.95 -21.79
CA GLU A 279 -21.44 -4.89 -21.98
C GLU A 279 -22.17 -4.51 -20.68
N GLU A 280 -21.67 -5.03 -19.55
CA GLU A 280 -22.30 -4.93 -18.24
C GLU A 280 -21.53 -3.95 -17.34
N PHE A 281 -22.27 -3.04 -16.71
CA PHE A 281 -21.77 -2.08 -15.74
C PHE A 281 -22.43 -2.32 -14.38
N ALA A 282 -21.70 -2.05 -13.31
CA ALA A 282 -22.22 -2.09 -11.95
C ALA A 282 -21.93 -0.80 -11.20
N VAL A 283 -22.92 -0.24 -10.52
CA VAL A 283 -22.78 0.97 -9.69
C VAL A 283 -23.14 0.65 -8.25
N LEU A 284 -22.20 0.89 -7.34
CA LEU A 284 -22.39 0.81 -5.91
C LEU A 284 -22.80 2.19 -5.38
N LEU A 285 -23.90 2.23 -4.63
CA LEU A 285 -24.47 3.43 -4.05
C LEU A 285 -24.46 3.31 -2.51
N PRO A 286 -23.38 3.74 -1.83
CA PRO A 286 -23.35 3.82 -0.39
C PRO A 286 -24.44 4.76 0.15
N ARG A 287 -24.95 4.44 1.33
CA ARG A 287 -25.94 5.23 2.07
C ARG A 287 -27.21 5.50 1.25
N SER A 288 -27.61 4.53 0.42
CA SER A 288 -28.74 4.65 -0.50
C SER A 288 -29.71 3.49 -0.30
N GLY A 289 -30.94 3.82 0.13
CA GLY A 289 -32.07 2.88 0.15
C GLY A 289 -32.76 2.75 -1.21
N SER A 290 -33.86 1.99 -1.25
CA SER A 290 -34.60 1.65 -2.48
C SER A 290 -35.04 2.86 -3.31
N GLY A 291 -35.69 3.85 -2.68
CA GLY A 291 -36.19 5.04 -3.39
C GLY A 291 -35.07 5.84 -4.06
N CYS A 292 -34.00 6.14 -3.31
CA CYS A 292 -32.85 6.87 -3.87
C CYS A 292 -32.15 6.06 -4.97
N ALA A 293 -32.00 4.74 -4.78
CA ALA A 293 -31.39 3.88 -5.79
C ALA A 293 -32.20 3.87 -7.10
N TRP A 294 -33.53 3.80 -7.01
CA TRP A 294 -34.42 3.83 -8.17
C TRP A 294 -34.34 5.17 -8.93
N GLU A 295 -34.43 6.30 -8.21
CA GLU A 295 -34.34 7.63 -8.83
C GLU A 295 -33.05 7.78 -9.64
N ARG A 296 -31.93 7.33 -9.06
CA ARG A 296 -30.63 7.37 -9.72
C ARG A 296 -30.53 6.47 -10.94
N ALA A 297 -31.00 5.24 -10.82
CA ALA A 297 -31.07 4.32 -11.93
C ALA A 297 -31.86 4.95 -13.09
N GLU A 298 -33.00 5.57 -12.79
CA GLU A 298 -33.88 6.13 -13.80
C GLU A 298 -33.34 7.42 -14.43
N THR A 299 -32.63 8.25 -13.67
CA THR A 299 -31.87 9.38 -14.21
C THR A 299 -30.77 8.90 -15.16
N LEU A 300 -30.01 7.87 -14.78
CA LEU A 300 -28.95 7.31 -15.61
C LEU A 300 -29.51 6.69 -16.89
N ARG A 301 -30.57 5.88 -16.78
CA ARG A 301 -31.24 5.25 -17.91
C ARG A 301 -31.70 6.28 -18.94
N ARG A 302 -32.41 7.33 -18.49
CA ARG A 302 -32.86 8.42 -19.36
C ARG A 302 -31.69 9.17 -20.01
N SER A 303 -30.65 9.48 -19.24
CA SER A 303 -29.45 10.13 -19.79
C SER A 303 -28.77 9.33 -20.89
N ILE A 304 -28.86 8.00 -20.87
CA ILE A 304 -28.32 7.14 -21.92
C ILE A 304 -29.27 7.11 -23.13
N ALA A 305 -30.56 6.88 -22.89
CA ALA A 305 -31.56 6.74 -23.96
C ALA A 305 -31.84 8.04 -24.75
N GLU A 306 -31.81 9.20 -24.09
CA GLU A 306 -32.24 10.48 -24.69
C GLU A 306 -31.16 11.16 -25.55
N ARG A 307 -29.91 10.72 -25.45
CA ARG A 307 -28.78 11.32 -26.18
C ARG A 307 -28.11 10.25 -27.02
N PRO A 308 -28.16 10.31 -28.36
CA PRO A 308 -27.35 9.43 -29.19
C PRO A 308 -25.85 9.52 -28.85
N ILE A 309 -25.10 8.45 -29.10
CA ILE A 309 -23.64 8.42 -28.91
C ILE A 309 -22.99 8.82 -30.22
N GLU A 310 -22.23 9.91 -30.16
CA GLU A 310 -21.36 10.34 -31.27
C GLU A 310 -20.22 9.33 -31.43
N VAL A 311 -20.02 8.83 -32.65
CA VAL A 311 -18.95 7.89 -33.00
C VAL A 311 -18.12 8.45 -34.15
N ALA A 312 -16.82 8.17 -34.16
CA ALA A 312 -15.89 8.75 -35.14
C ALA A 312 -16.21 8.36 -36.59
N SER A 313 -16.87 7.21 -36.78
CA SER A 313 -17.13 6.60 -38.08
C SER A 313 -18.35 7.16 -38.83
N GLY A 314 -19.17 8.04 -38.24
CA GLY A 314 -20.34 8.59 -38.93
C GLY A 314 -21.53 8.92 -38.04
N GLU A 315 -22.71 8.37 -38.36
CA GLU A 315 -23.98 8.75 -37.74
C GLU A 315 -24.06 8.40 -36.24
N PRO A 316 -24.72 9.25 -35.42
CA PRO A 316 -24.90 8.98 -34.00
C PRO A 316 -25.70 7.69 -33.73
N ILE A 317 -25.22 6.87 -32.79
CA ILE A 317 -25.84 5.59 -32.45
C ILE A 317 -26.72 5.76 -31.21
N ALA A 318 -28.02 5.51 -31.36
CA ALA A 318 -28.94 5.45 -30.23
C ALA A 318 -28.84 4.08 -29.54
N VAL A 319 -28.55 4.09 -28.23
CA VAL A 319 -28.52 2.89 -27.39
C VAL A 319 -29.39 3.09 -26.17
N THR A 320 -29.93 2.01 -25.63
CA THR A 320 -30.66 2.00 -24.35
C THR A 320 -29.99 1.06 -23.38
N VAL A 321 -30.35 1.15 -22.10
CA VAL A 321 -29.88 0.24 -21.07
C VAL A 321 -31.05 -0.33 -20.28
N SER A 322 -30.90 -1.58 -19.88
CA SER A 322 -31.74 -2.23 -18.86
C SER A 322 -31.02 -2.18 -17.52
N ILE A 323 -31.73 -1.88 -16.44
CA ILE A 323 -31.14 -1.73 -15.09
C ILE A 323 -31.90 -2.59 -14.08
N GLY A 324 -31.16 -3.43 -13.36
CA GLY A 324 -31.64 -4.15 -12.19
C GLY A 324 -31.12 -3.52 -10.90
N VAL A 325 -32.01 -3.24 -9.95
CA VAL A 325 -31.65 -2.63 -8.66
C VAL A 325 -31.72 -3.66 -7.54
N GLY A 326 -30.57 -3.90 -6.89
CA GLY A 326 -30.47 -4.64 -5.64
C GLY A 326 -30.23 -3.69 -4.47
N VAL A 327 -30.92 -3.90 -3.35
CA VAL A 327 -30.65 -3.19 -2.09
C VAL A 327 -30.20 -4.23 -1.07
N CYS A 328 -29.19 -3.91 -0.25
CA CYS A 328 -28.80 -4.76 0.87
C CYS A 328 -29.90 -4.77 1.92
N GLY A 329 -30.22 -5.96 2.42
CA GLY A 329 -31.05 -6.13 3.61
C GLY A 329 -30.27 -5.78 4.88
N ASP A 330 -30.99 -5.60 5.99
CA ASP A 330 -30.41 -5.33 7.30
C ASP A 330 -29.42 -6.46 7.70
N GLY A 331 -28.22 -6.07 8.14
CA GLY A 331 -27.17 -7.01 8.56
C GLY A 331 -26.51 -7.82 7.43
N GLU A 332 -26.83 -7.54 6.16
CA GLU A 332 -26.27 -8.26 5.03
C GLU A 332 -24.84 -7.81 4.68
N SER A 333 -23.89 -8.73 4.84
CA SER A 333 -22.46 -8.51 4.57
C SER A 333 -21.97 -9.14 3.26
N SER A 334 -22.85 -9.89 2.56
CA SER A 334 -22.46 -10.65 1.36
C SER A 334 -22.70 -9.88 0.07
N LEU A 335 -21.62 -9.65 -0.67
CA LEU A 335 -21.67 -9.08 -2.02
C LEU A 335 -22.44 -9.99 -2.99
N LYS A 336 -22.33 -11.31 -2.82
CA LYS A 336 -22.96 -12.30 -3.70
C LYS A 336 -24.49 -12.17 -3.71
N GLY A 337 -25.10 -12.07 -2.52
CA GLY A 337 -26.56 -11.94 -2.41
C GLY A 337 -27.09 -10.64 -3.02
N LEU A 338 -26.33 -9.54 -2.86
CA LEU A 338 -26.65 -8.26 -3.49
C LEU A 338 -26.63 -8.34 -5.02
N PHE A 339 -25.61 -9.01 -5.59
CA PHE A 339 -25.52 -9.25 -7.03
C PHE A 339 -26.66 -10.13 -7.54
N GLU A 340 -26.96 -11.25 -6.87
CA GLU A 340 -28.04 -12.18 -7.28
C GLU A 340 -29.39 -11.46 -7.37
N ARG A 341 -29.68 -10.54 -6.43
CA ARG A 341 -30.90 -9.74 -6.50
C ARG A 341 -30.88 -8.75 -7.65
N ALA A 342 -29.80 -8.00 -7.83
CA ALA A 342 -29.69 -7.04 -8.92
C ALA A 342 -29.79 -7.73 -10.30
N ASP A 343 -29.18 -8.91 -10.44
CA ASP A 343 -29.22 -9.75 -11.64
C ASP A 343 -30.64 -10.24 -11.96
N ALA A 344 -31.37 -10.76 -10.97
CA ALA A 344 -32.77 -11.16 -11.17
C ALA A 344 -33.65 -10.00 -11.67
N ARG A 345 -33.40 -8.78 -11.18
CA ARG A 345 -34.11 -7.57 -11.65
C ARG A 345 -33.67 -7.13 -13.04
N LEU A 346 -32.38 -7.24 -13.35
CA LEU A 346 -31.87 -6.96 -14.69
C LEU A 346 -32.47 -7.92 -15.72
N TYR A 347 -32.56 -9.21 -15.37
CA TYR A 347 -33.24 -10.21 -16.19
C TYR A 347 -34.71 -9.85 -16.44
N ALA A 348 -35.44 -9.46 -15.38
CA ALA A 348 -36.82 -8.98 -15.52
C ALA A 348 -36.92 -7.76 -16.44
N ALA A 349 -35.98 -6.80 -16.35
CA ALA A 349 -35.96 -5.61 -17.20
C ALA A 349 -35.81 -5.98 -18.69
N LYS A 350 -34.92 -6.93 -18.98
CA LYS A 350 -34.70 -7.44 -20.35
C LYS A 350 -35.93 -8.18 -20.89
N SER A 351 -36.58 -8.97 -20.05
CA SER A 351 -37.79 -9.74 -20.40
C SER A 351 -39.03 -8.85 -20.57
N ASN A 352 -39.14 -7.77 -19.79
CA ASN A 352 -40.26 -6.83 -19.83
C ASN A 352 -40.11 -5.71 -20.88
N GLY A 353 -39.31 -5.96 -21.93
CA GLY A 353 -39.21 -5.06 -23.08
C GLY A 353 -38.01 -4.10 -23.09
N ARG A 354 -37.03 -4.28 -22.18
CA ARG A 354 -35.78 -3.49 -22.12
C ARG A 354 -36.00 -1.99 -21.90
N ASN A 355 -34.93 -1.20 -21.94
CA ASN A 355 -34.94 0.24 -21.71
C ASN A 355 -35.72 0.64 -20.45
N ARG A 356 -35.51 -0.09 -19.35
CA ARG A 356 -36.24 0.11 -18.10
C ARG A 356 -35.42 -0.26 -16.87
N THR A 357 -35.88 0.27 -15.75
CA THR A 357 -35.36 -0.03 -14.42
C THR A 357 -36.34 -0.95 -13.69
N GLU A 358 -35.87 -2.09 -13.20
CA GLU A 358 -36.64 -2.98 -12.33
C GLU A 358 -36.02 -2.98 -10.93
N ILE A 359 -36.88 -2.90 -9.90
CA ILE A 359 -36.52 -2.96 -8.49
C ILE A 359 -37.51 -3.87 -7.78
N GLN A 360 -37.13 -4.45 -6.64
CA GLN A 360 -38.06 -5.23 -5.83
C GLN A 360 -39.24 -4.37 -5.38
N SER A 361 -40.45 -4.79 -5.75
CA SER A 361 -41.70 -4.25 -5.21
C SER A 361 -41.74 -4.55 -3.71
N ALA A 362 -42.23 -3.59 -2.92
CA ALA A 362 -42.43 -3.76 -1.47
C ALA A 362 -43.35 -4.95 -1.10
N ALA A 363 -44.05 -5.55 -2.07
CA ALA A 363 -44.95 -6.69 -1.89
C ALA A 363 -44.30 -8.07 -2.08
N GLU A 364 -43.05 -8.17 -2.51
CA GLU A 364 -42.35 -9.46 -2.64
C GLU A 364 -41.50 -9.73 -1.39
N PRO A 365 -41.80 -10.77 -0.59
CA PRO A 365 -40.96 -11.11 0.55
C PRO A 365 -39.56 -11.52 0.10
N ALA A 366 -38.56 -11.13 0.90
CA ALA A 366 -37.18 -11.57 0.77
C ALA A 366 -37.01 -13.05 1.16
N SER A 367 -37.62 -13.96 0.40
CA SER A 367 -37.40 -15.40 0.52
C SER A 367 -37.91 -16.13 -0.72
N ALA A 368 -37.06 -16.21 -1.72
CA ALA A 368 -36.98 -17.39 -2.59
C ALA A 368 -35.51 -17.63 -2.94
N ALA A 369 -34.67 -17.71 -1.90
CA ALA A 369 -33.45 -18.47 -2.02
C ALA A 369 -33.88 -19.91 -2.33
N SER A 370 -33.62 -20.29 -3.57
CA SER A 370 -33.81 -21.61 -4.15
C SER A 370 -33.72 -22.74 -3.11
N ALA A 371 -34.88 -23.32 -2.79
CA ALA A 371 -34.94 -24.67 -2.27
C ALA A 371 -34.55 -25.62 -3.41
N VAL A 372 -33.26 -25.71 -3.70
CA VAL A 372 -32.72 -26.86 -4.43
C VAL A 372 -32.86 -28.04 -3.48
N ALA A 373 -33.76 -28.97 -3.82
CA ALA A 373 -33.88 -30.26 -3.16
C ALA A 373 -32.50 -30.91 -3.06
N PRO A 374 -32.14 -31.56 -1.93
CA PRO A 374 -30.84 -32.19 -1.81
C PRO A 374 -30.71 -33.29 -2.86
N VAL A 375 -29.81 -33.09 -3.82
CA VAL A 375 -29.32 -34.17 -4.68
C VAL A 375 -28.66 -35.18 -3.76
N SER A 376 -29.25 -36.36 -3.67
CA SER A 376 -28.70 -37.53 -2.98
C SER A 376 -27.25 -37.76 -3.41
N ALA A 377 -26.35 -37.86 -2.45
CA ALA A 377 -24.94 -38.13 -2.68
C ALA A 377 -24.74 -39.43 -3.49
N PRO A 378 -23.84 -39.47 -4.48
CA PRO A 378 -23.46 -40.71 -5.13
C PRO A 378 -22.67 -41.59 -4.13
N PRO A 379 -22.76 -42.94 -4.25
CA PRO A 379 -22.07 -43.85 -3.35
C PRO A 379 -20.53 -43.69 -3.45
N PRO A 380 -19.78 -43.97 -2.38
CA PRO A 380 -18.34 -43.82 -2.36
C PRO A 380 -17.68 -44.77 -3.37
N VAL A 381 -16.79 -44.21 -4.20
CA VAL A 381 -15.91 -44.97 -5.09
C VAL A 381 -14.85 -45.69 -4.23
N PRO A 382 -14.65 -47.01 -4.37
CA PRO A 382 -13.63 -47.71 -3.60
C PRO A 382 -12.22 -47.30 -4.05
N LEU A 383 -11.38 -46.94 -3.07
CA LEU A 383 -9.96 -46.65 -3.26
C LEU A 383 -9.24 -47.90 -3.81
N ARG A 384 -8.86 -47.88 -5.09
CA ARG A 384 -7.86 -48.82 -5.61
C ARG A 384 -6.48 -48.38 -5.11
N SER A 385 -5.83 -49.31 -4.42
CA SER A 385 -4.45 -49.26 -3.96
C SER A 385 -3.48 -48.94 -5.10
N LEU A 386 -2.82 -47.78 -5.04
CA LEU A 386 -1.56 -47.56 -5.74
C LEU A 386 -0.42 -48.14 -4.90
N ALA A 387 -0.17 -49.43 -5.10
CA ALA A 387 1.08 -50.08 -4.75
C ALA A 387 1.62 -50.76 -6.01
N ALA A 388 2.94 -50.63 -6.22
CA ALA A 388 3.78 -51.26 -7.24
C ALA A 388 3.85 -50.60 -8.63
N SER A 389 4.90 -49.79 -8.85
CA SER A 389 5.97 -50.20 -9.76
C SER A 389 7.24 -49.37 -9.52
N ALA A 390 8.11 -49.89 -8.66
CA ALA A 390 9.54 -49.67 -8.79
C ALA A 390 10.10 -50.89 -9.55
N ARG A 391 10.49 -50.68 -10.80
CA ARG A 391 11.55 -51.42 -11.50
C ARG A 391 12.17 -50.49 -12.51
#